data_AF-A0A6A5Q640-F1
#
_entry.id   AF-A0A6A5Q640-F1
#
_cell.length_a   1.000
_cell.length_b   1.000
_cell.length_c   1.000
_cell.angle_alpha   90.00
_cell.angle_beta   90.00
_cell.angle_gamma   90.00
#
_symmetry.space_group_name_H-M   'P 1'
#
loop_
_entity.id
_entity.type
_entity.pdbx_description
1 polymer ?
#
loop_
_entity_poly.entity_id
_entity_poly.type
_entity_poly.pdbx_seq_one_letter_code
_entity_poly.pdbx_strand_id
1 'polypeptide(L)'
;MKYTYVLTASAFTSLASSLAVVASDARVVSPNAADTWKRASPQAPSGYAPAQVDCPSTRPTIRSADHLSDAETQWLLKRRPNTVDPMREFLMRANINGFDAGQYIDKHRSNTSALPNIALAFSGGGYRALLNGAGALAAFDSRTPNATSQGHLGGLLQASTYTSALSGGAWMIGSIYANNFSSVQNLIDHNDVWQFQNSLLKGPPRSGSQMLHTAKYLKHLAETVSAKAGAKGNFETSLTDYYGRGLSFQLINAHHGGPAYTFSSIQNDDSFSKGDAPMPILVADERAPGDQIISLNATLFEFNPFEMGSFDPTTYGFAPLKYIGSNFSNGELPQGQNCFAGFDNIGFVMGTSSSLFNQASLMNPDIPDSLKKPLKGILDRFGRGNNDIADFTPNPFLGFHKDTNPNSNSPRLTLVDGGEDLQNIPLNPVIQPMRNVDVIFAVDSSADTGKDSMNWPNGTALVATYQRANTDIMNRTAFPFLPGQDTFVALGFNNRPAFFGCNSSNVTEGNNIPPLIVYLPNSPYVFWSNTSTLGKLDYSIAERNAMIENGYNVVTQANSTRQGASSWPTCVACAVLSRSLERNGESIPQACQQCFTEYCWNGTTVANSAPYTPNMILPAVHT
;
A
#
# COMPACT_ATOMS: atom_id res chain seq x y z
N MET A 1 28.56 89.45 12.03
CA MET A 1 27.45 89.66 13.00
C MET A 1 26.30 88.72 12.62
N LYS A 2 25.46 88.34 13.61
CA LYS A 2 24.09 87.77 13.58
C LYS A 2 23.40 87.54 12.20
N TYR A 3 22.63 86.47 11.93
CA TYR A 3 22.00 85.47 12.83
C TYR A 3 21.54 84.17 12.10
N THR A 4 21.40 83.07 12.87
CA THR A 4 20.41 81.95 12.80
C THR A 4 20.27 81.02 11.57
N TYR A 5 20.41 79.70 11.82
CA TYR A 5 20.14 78.52 10.97
C TYR A 5 19.74 77.32 11.90
N VAL A 6 19.09 76.18 11.51
CA VAL A 6 18.09 75.86 10.45
C VAL A 6 17.53 74.41 10.65
N LEU A 7 16.33 74.08 10.12
CA LEU A 7 15.77 72.73 9.82
C LEU A 7 15.38 71.73 10.97
N THR A 8 15.01 70.51 10.55
CA THR A 8 14.01 69.56 11.13
C THR A 8 14.56 68.24 11.70
N ALA A 9 13.75 67.61 12.57
CA ALA A 9 13.59 66.15 12.80
C ALA A 9 14.71 65.32 13.47
N SER A 10 14.33 64.43 14.41
CA SER A 10 14.89 63.08 14.71
C SER A 10 14.28 62.47 16.00
N ALA A 11 14.68 61.26 16.41
CA ALA A 11 14.05 60.45 17.47
C ALA A 11 15.04 59.90 18.55
N PHE A 12 14.54 59.01 19.43
CA PHE A 12 15.21 58.03 20.34
C PHE A 12 15.29 58.23 21.88
N THR A 13 15.19 57.07 22.57
CA THR A 13 15.79 56.61 23.86
C THR A 13 15.47 57.23 25.24
N SER A 14 14.54 56.57 25.97
CA SER A 14 14.75 55.65 27.14
C SER A 14 15.56 56.03 28.42
N LEU A 15 15.22 55.30 29.52
CA LEU A 15 15.85 55.16 30.88
C LEU A 15 15.15 55.97 31.99
N ALA A 16 15.04 55.56 33.27
CA ALA A 16 15.01 54.25 33.99
C ALA A 16 14.56 54.56 35.47
N SER A 17 14.19 53.68 36.42
CA SER A 17 14.12 52.21 36.61
C SER A 17 12.80 51.87 37.39
N SER A 18 12.58 50.91 38.32
CA SER A 18 13.30 49.75 38.91
C SER A 18 12.35 48.82 39.71
N LEU A 19 12.58 47.49 39.60
CA LEU A 19 12.37 46.38 40.55
C LEU A 19 11.26 46.41 41.66
N ALA A 20 10.34 45.45 41.55
CA ALA A 20 9.96 44.51 42.64
C ALA A 20 9.42 43.20 42.02
N VAL A 21 9.57 42.04 42.70
CA VAL A 21 9.11 40.72 42.20
C VAL A 21 8.14 40.09 43.19
N VAL A 22 6.98 39.68 42.69
CA VAL A 22 6.07 38.71 43.33
C VAL A 22 5.54 37.79 42.23
N ALA A 23 5.57 36.47 42.44
CA ALA A 23 5.02 35.49 41.51
C ALA A 23 3.50 35.31 41.73
N SER A 24 2.76 35.03 40.66
CA SER A 24 1.35 34.65 40.70
C SER A 24 1.13 33.30 40.01
N ASP A 25 0.22 32.49 40.54
CA ASP A 25 0.20 31.04 40.32
C ASP A 25 0.04 30.60 38.86
N ALA A 26 1.00 29.79 38.40
CA ALA A 26 0.81 28.94 37.24
C ALA A 26 -0.21 27.84 37.60
N ARG A 27 -1.49 28.07 37.28
CA ARG A 27 -2.52 27.03 37.39
C ARG A 27 -2.16 25.86 36.49
N VAL A 28 -1.77 24.74 37.09
CA VAL A 28 -1.49 23.48 36.40
C VAL A 28 -2.77 23.01 35.70
N VAL A 29 -2.81 23.16 34.39
CA VAL A 29 -3.78 22.44 33.55
C VAL A 29 -3.30 20.99 33.48
N SER A 30 -4.19 20.05 33.82
CA SER A 30 -3.85 18.63 33.85
C SER A 30 -3.37 18.15 32.47
N PRO A 31 -2.29 17.36 32.38
CA PRO A 31 -1.82 16.82 31.11
C PRO A 31 -2.72 15.67 30.64
N ASN A 32 -3.87 16.01 30.04
CA ASN A 32 -4.52 15.09 29.11
C ASN A 32 -3.52 14.79 27.99
N ALA A 33 -3.31 13.50 27.69
CA ALA A 33 -2.23 13.03 26.85
C ALA A 33 -2.37 13.49 25.39
N ALA A 34 -1.83 14.67 25.08
CA ALA A 34 -1.37 15.01 23.74
C ALA A 34 -0.07 14.21 23.47
N ASP A 35 -0.21 12.90 23.28
CA ASP A 35 0.90 12.02 22.92
C ASP A 35 1.61 12.59 21.69
N THR A 36 2.95 12.62 21.74
CA THR A 36 3.76 13.06 20.61
C THR A 36 3.98 11.90 19.64
N TRP A 37 2.90 11.50 18.96
CA TRP A 37 2.89 10.42 17.95
C TRP A 37 3.99 10.69 16.89
N LYS A 38 5.06 9.89 16.96
CA LYS A 38 6.20 9.95 16.03
C LYS A 38 5.80 9.34 14.68
N ARG A 39 5.17 10.16 13.83
CA ARG A 39 4.89 9.86 12.42
C ARG A 39 6.14 9.49 11.63
N ALA A 40 5.91 8.86 10.47
CA ALA A 40 6.85 8.73 9.37
C ALA A 40 7.75 9.95 9.28
N SER A 41 9.02 9.75 9.63
CA SER A 41 9.87 10.90 9.96
C SER A 41 10.16 11.77 8.72
N PRO A 42 10.21 13.11 8.84
CA PRO A 42 10.45 14.02 7.72
C PRO A 42 11.93 14.04 7.32
N GLN A 43 12.40 12.96 6.69
CA GLN A 43 13.81 12.72 6.37
C GLN A 43 14.28 13.31 5.03
N ALA A 44 13.37 13.81 4.18
CA ALA A 44 13.78 14.38 2.90
C ALA A 44 14.51 15.73 3.10
N PRO A 45 15.72 15.91 2.54
CA PRO A 45 16.60 17.03 2.86
C PRO A 45 16.10 18.41 2.38
N SER A 46 15.19 18.48 1.41
CA SER A 46 14.66 19.75 0.86
C SER A 46 13.15 19.69 0.60
N GLY A 47 12.41 19.08 1.54
CA GLY A 47 10.97 18.83 1.34
C GLY A 47 10.75 17.84 0.20
N TYR A 48 9.99 18.24 -0.82
CA TYR A 48 9.73 17.38 -1.99
C TYR A 48 10.85 17.43 -3.04
N ALA A 49 11.74 18.42 -2.99
CA ALA A 49 12.88 18.48 -3.90
C ALA A 49 13.93 17.45 -3.45
N PRO A 50 14.36 16.53 -4.33
CA PRO A 50 15.52 15.69 -4.06
C PRO A 50 16.75 16.59 -3.86
N ALA A 51 17.59 16.29 -2.88
CA ALA A 51 18.79 17.09 -2.62
C ALA A 51 20.02 16.23 -2.40
N GLN A 52 21.17 16.85 -2.67
CA GLN A 52 22.48 16.25 -2.47
C GLN A 52 22.70 15.98 -0.98
N VAL A 53 23.16 14.77 -0.66
CA VAL A 53 23.54 14.34 0.68
C VAL A 53 24.90 13.64 0.63
N ASP A 54 25.57 13.58 1.78
CA ASP A 54 26.78 12.76 1.92
C ASP A 54 26.45 11.29 1.69
N CYS A 55 27.31 10.61 0.92
CA CYS A 55 27.18 9.17 0.73
C CYS A 55 27.61 8.41 2.00
N PRO A 56 26.99 7.26 2.30
CA PRO A 56 27.54 6.32 3.27
C PRO A 56 28.96 5.85 2.86
N SER A 57 29.74 5.42 3.84
CA SER A 57 31.14 4.99 3.67
C SER A 57 31.28 3.83 2.68
N THR A 58 30.42 2.81 2.81
CA THR A 58 30.09 1.89 1.72
C THR A 58 29.13 2.61 0.77
N ARG A 59 29.58 2.92 -0.45
CA ARG A 59 28.75 3.63 -1.44
C ARG A 59 27.54 2.77 -1.86
N PRO A 60 26.38 3.38 -2.16
CA PRO A 60 25.23 2.64 -2.68
C PRO A 60 25.54 1.96 -4.03
N THR A 61 25.08 0.73 -4.17
CA THR A 61 25.08 -0.08 -5.41
C THR A 61 23.73 -0.78 -5.56
N ILE A 62 23.42 -1.23 -6.77
CA ILE A 62 22.31 -2.14 -7.03
C ILE A 62 22.74 -3.55 -6.63
N ARG A 63 21.91 -4.28 -5.88
CA ARG A 63 22.14 -5.70 -5.58
C ARG A 63 21.44 -6.60 -6.60
N SER A 64 21.93 -7.83 -6.75
CA SER A 64 21.22 -8.93 -7.42
C SER A 64 19.91 -9.26 -6.67
N ALA A 65 18.92 -9.78 -7.39
CA ALA A 65 17.63 -10.22 -6.83
C ALA A 65 17.61 -11.71 -6.40
N ASP A 66 18.76 -12.40 -6.42
CA ASP A 66 18.91 -13.81 -6.00
C ASP A 66 18.82 -14.05 -4.47
N HIS A 67 18.79 -12.99 -3.66
CA HIS A 67 18.57 -13.02 -2.21
C HIS A 67 17.67 -11.87 -1.74
N LEU A 68 17.33 -11.84 -0.45
CA LEU A 68 16.77 -10.64 0.20
C LEU A 68 17.92 -9.71 0.60
N SER A 69 17.67 -8.40 0.71
CA SER A 69 18.71 -7.49 1.23
C SER A 69 19.12 -7.83 2.66
N ASP A 70 20.33 -7.45 3.04
CA ASP A 70 20.78 -7.44 4.43
C ASP A 70 19.79 -6.69 5.34
N ALA A 71 19.19 -5.60 4.84
CA ALA A 71 18.27 -4.78 5.60
C ALA A 71 16.94 -5.49 5.90
N GLU A 72 16.34 -6.13 4.88
CA GLU A 72 15.16 -6.99 5.08
C GLU A 72 15.49 -8.18 6.00
N THR A 73 16.66 -8.81 5.80
CA THR A 73 17.12 -9.95 6.60
C THR A 73 17.33 -9.59 8.08
N GLN A 74 18.01 -8.47 8.38
CA GLN A 74 18.23 -7.98 9.75
C GLN A 74 16.92 -7.50 10.41
N TRP A 75 15.95 -7.04 9.62
CA TRP A 75 14.62 -6.71 10.10
C TRP A 75 13.77 -7.96 10.41
N LEU A 76 13.87 -9.00 9.59
CA LEU A 76 13.19 -10.29 9.82
C LEU A 76 13.62 -10.96 11.14
N LEU A 77 14.89 -10.80 11.56
CA LEU A 77 15.38 -11.24 12.87
C LEU A 77 14.63 -10.61 14.06
N LYS A 78 13.95 -9.48 13.85
CA LYS A 78 13.04 -8.85 14.82
C LYS A 78 11.58 -9.21 14.55
N ARG A 79 11.13 -9.08 13.29
CA ARG A 79 9.71 -9.29 12.94
C ARG A 79 9.25 -10.70 13.25
N ARG A 80 10.03 -11.71 12.85
CA ARG A 80 9.61 -13.11 12.96
C ARG A 80 9.36 -13.51 14.42
N PRO A 81 10.22 -13.19 15.41
CA PRO A 81 9.88 -13.29 16.83
C PRO A 81 8.61 -12.53 17.25
N ASN A 82 8.45 -11.27 16.85
CA ASN A 82 7.33 -10.44 17.28
C ASN A 82 5.97 -10.91 16.72
N THR A 83 5.95 -11.73 15.65
CA THR A 83 4.71 -12.37 15.16
C THR A 83 4.21 -13.53 16.03
N VAL A 84 5.05 -14.13 16.89
CA VAL A 84 4.75 -15.44 17.53
C VAL A 84 3.61 -15.35 18.56
N ASP A 85 3.65 -14.40 19.49
CA ASP A 85 2.59 -14.26 20.49
C ASP A 85 1.24 -13.81 19.92
N PRO A 86 1.16 -12.82 19.01
CA PRO A 86 -0.08 -12.50 18.31
C PRO A 86 -0.66 -13.66 17.50
N MET A 87 0.21 -14.47 16.87
CA MET A 87 -0.20 -15.68 16.15
C MET A 87 -0.75 -16.76 17.10
N ARG A 88 -0.08 -16.97 18.24
CA ARG A 88 -0.54 -17.88 19.30
C ARG A 88 -1.92 -17.47 19.83
N GLU A 89 -2.11 -16.20 20.17
CA GLU A 89 -3.39 -15.67 20.64
C GLU A 89 -4.49 -15.79 19.59
N PHE A 90 -4.18 -15.51 18.32
CA PHE A 90 -5.11 -15.66 17.20
C PHE A 90 -5.56 -17.13 17.04
N LEU A 91 -4.60 -18.06 16.95
CA LEU A 91 -4.88 -19.48 16.70
C LEU A 91 -5.59 -20.15 17.90
N MET A 92 -5.29 -19.76 19.13
CA MET A 92 -6.03 -20.24 20.31
C MET A 92 -7.49 -19.80 20.30
N ARG A 93 -7.79 -18.54 19.94
CA ARG A 93 -9.17 -18.04 19.85
C ARG A 93 -9.99 -18.67 18.72
N ALA A 94 -9.32 -19.19 17.68
CA ALA A 94 -9.95 -19.94 16.60
C ALA A 94 -10.39 -21.37 16.99
N ASN A 95 -10.01 -21.85 18.18
CA ASN A 95 -10.54 -23.04 18.86
C ASN A 95 -10.65 -24.29 17.97
N ILE A 96 -9.53 -24.74 17.40
CA ILE A 96 -9.48 -25.90 16.49
C ILE A 96 -9.79 -27.18 17.29
N ASN A 97 -10.97 -27.75 17.05
CA ASN A 97 -11.40 -28.96 17.75
C ASN A 97 -10.42 -30.13 17.52
N GLY A 98 -9.93 -30.71 18.62
CA GLY A 98 -8.95 -31.80 18.61
C GLY A 98 -7.49 -31.36 18.44
N PHE A 99 -7.16 -30.06 18.46
CA PHE A 99 -5.79 -29.58 18.27
C PHE A 99 -5.45 -28.35 19.15
N ASP A 100 -4.50 -28.50 20.07
CA ASP A 100 -3.97 -27.38 20.86
C ASP A 100 -2.96 -26.57 20.04
N ALA A 101 -3.48 -25.55 19.34
CA ALA A 101 -2.66 -24.61 18.58
C ALA A 101 -1.75 -23.75 19.48
N GLY A 102 -2.10 -23.55 20.75
CA GLY A 102 -1.23 -22.85 21.71
C GLY A 102 0.02 -23.67 22.02
N GLN A 103 -0.17 -24.93 22.36
CA GLN A 103 0.92 -25.90 22.58
C GLN A 103 1.79 -26.07 21.32
N TYR A 104 1.19 -26.12 20.13
CA TYR A 104 1.95 -26.22 18.87
C TYR A 104 2.84 -25.00 18.62
N ILE A 105 2.32 -23.77 18.80
CA ILE A 105 3.14 -22.57 18.64
C ILE A 105 4.23 -22.50 19.72
N ASP A 106 3.93 -22.86 20.97
CA ASP A 106 4.95 -22.87 22.04
C ASP A 106 6.04 -23.94 21.83
N LYS A 107 5.69 -25.12 21.30
CA LYS A 107 6.64 -26.18 20.89
C LYS A 107 7.66 -25.70 19.86
N HIS A 108 7.25 -24.80 18.96
CA HIS A 108 8.09 -24.30 17.87
C HIS A 108 8.56 -22.84 18.05
N ARG A 109 8.22 -22.19 19.18
CA ARG A 109 8.48 -20.76 19.51
C ARG A 109 9.92 -20.31 19.29
N SER A 110 10.91 -21.17 19.56
CA SER A 110 12.34 -20.85 19.40
C SER A 110 12.87 -21.03 17.97
N ASN A 111 12.06 -21.51 17.02
CA ASN A 111 12.41 -21.66 15.61
C ASN A 111 11.29 -21.07 14.74
N THR A 112 11.42 -19.77 14.43
CA THR A 112 10.44 -19.05 13.63
C THR A 112 10.34 -19.51 12.16
N SER A 113 11.23 -20.39 11.70
CA SER A 113 11.12 -21.02 10.37
C SER A 113 10.26 -22.31 10.41
N ALA A 114 10.07 -22.89 11.59
CA ALA A 114 9.09 -23.98 11.81
C ALA A 114 7.66 -23.45 12.05
N LEU A 115 7.49 -22.14 12.27
CA LEU A 115 6.19 -21.48 12.45
C LEU A 115 5.65 -20.92 11.13
N PRO A 116 4.32 -20.69 11.02
CA PRO A 116 3.70 -20.04 9.87
C PRO A 116 4.32 -18.70 9.47
N ASN A 117 4.32 -18.41 8.18
CA ASN A 117 4.67 -17.10 7.62
C ASN A 117 3.50 -16.54 6.79
N ILE A 118 2.87 -15.50 7.32
CA ILE A 118 1.62 -14.94 6.79
C ILE A 118 1.93 -13.64 6.04
N ALA A 119 1.33 -13.44 4.87
CA ALA A 119 1.26 -12.14 4.21
C ALA A 119 -0.19 -11.73 3.94
N LEU A 120 -0.42 -10.42 3.82
CA LEU A 120 -1.68 -9.83 3.38
C LEU A 120 -1.44 -9.11 2.04
N ALA A 121 -2.33 -9.28 1.07
CA ALA A 121 -2.26 -8.61 -0.22
C ALA A 121 -3.56 -7.83 -0.49
N PHE A 122 -3.44 -6.53 -0.81
CA PHE A 122 -4.57 -5.63 -1.00
C PHE A 122 -4.62 -5.12 -2.45
N SER A 123 -5.75 -5.33 -3.12
CA SER A 123 -5.90 -5.04 -4.55
C SER A 123 -5.91 -3.55 -4.90
N GLY A 124 -5.83 -3.27 -6.19
CA GLY A 124 -6.17 -1.97 -6.75
C GLY A 124 -7.67 -1.74 -6.98
N GLY A 125 -8.00 -0.52 -7.42
CA GLY A 125 -9.39 -0.03 -7.54
C GLY A 125 -9.67 1.34 -6.92
N GLY A 126 -8.66 2.18 -6.71
CA GLY A 126 -8.80 3.53 -6.15
C GLY A 126 -9.55 3.58 -4.80
N TYR A 127 -10.46 4.56 -4.62
CA TYR A 127 -11.18 4.71 -3.35
C TYR A 127 -12.02 3.48 -2.95
N ARG A 128 -12.51 2.69 -3.90
CA ARG A 128 -13.20 1.42 -3.61
C ARG A 128 -12.27 0.46 -2.87
N ALA A 129 -11.07 0.27 -3.40
CA ALA A 129 -10.06 -0.61 -2.82
C ALA A 129 -9.48 -0.08 -1.51
N LEU A 130 -9.28 1.24 -1.40
CA LEU A 130 -8.89 1.87 -0.12
C LEU A 130 -9.89 1.54 0.98
N LEU A 131 -11.19 1.77 0.74
CA LEU A 131 -12.21 1.64 1.77
C LEU A 131 -12.58 0.18 2.08
N ASN A 132 -12.73 -0.68 1.06
CA ASN A 132 -12.98 -2.11 1.27
C ASN A 132 -11.76 -2.80 1.91
N GLY A 133 -10.55 -2.49 1.44
CA GLY A 133 -9.30 -2.94 2.03
C GLY A 133 -9.13 -2.47 3.48
N ALA A 134 -9.57 -1.25 3.80
CA ALA A 134 -9.51 -0.73 5.17
C ALA A 134 -10.47 -1.47 6.10
N GLY A 135 -11.65 -1.86 5.62
CA GLY A 135 -12.53 -2.78 6.33
C GLY A 135 -11.86 -4.12 6.65
N ALA A 136 -11.26 -4.73 5.63
CA ALA A 136 -10.54 -5.99 5.78
C ALA A 136 -9.36 -5.89 6.76
N LEU A 137 -8.53 -4.85 6.63
CA LEU A 137 -7.39 -4.62 7.51
C LEU A 137 -7.83 -4.32 8.95
N ALA A 138 -8.94 -3.58 9.14
CA ALA A 138 -9.51 -3.35 10.47
C ALA A 138 -10.01 -4.64 11.13
N ALA A 139 -10.50 -5.62 10.36
CA ALA A 139 -10.86 -6.93 10.86
C ALA A 139 -9.65 -7.80 11.26
N PHE A 140 -8.48 -7.57 10.66
CA PHE A 140 -7.23 -8.26 10.96
C PHE A 140 -6.42 -7.60 12.09
N ASP A 141 -6.65 -6.31 12.36
CA ASP A 141 -5.93 -5.52 13.37
C ASP A 141 -6.52 -5.72 14.77
N SER A 142 -5.73 -6.26 15.72
CA SER A 142 -6.17 -6.41 17.12
C SER A 142 -6.41 -5.07 17.84
N ARG A 143 -5.95 -3.95 17.27
CA ARG A 143 -6.18 -2.59 17.79
C ARG A 143 -7.55 -2.03 17.42
N THR A 144 -8.29 -2.68 16.53
CA THR A 144 -9.68 -2.30 16.21
C THR A 144 -10.60 -2.73 17.36
N PRO A 145 -11.50 -1.86 17.85
CA PRO A 145 -12.42 -2.20 18.94
C PRO A 145 -13.19 -3.51 18.69
N ASN A 146 -13.20 -4.38 19.70
CA ASN A 146 -13.85 -5.70 19.72
C ASN A 146 -13.34 -6.73 18.68
N ALA A 147 -12.35 -6.42 17.82
CA ALA A 147 -11.92 -7.30 16.73
C ALA A 147 -11.21 -8.60 17.19
N THR A 148 -10.94 -8.77 18.47
CA THR A 148 -10.41 -10.02 19.07
C THR A 148 -11.52 -10.93 19.63
N SER A 149 -12.80 -10.53 19.56
CA SER A 149 -13.94 -11.32 20.06
C SER A 149 -14.15 -12.63 19.28
N GLN A 150 -14.92 -13.56 19.83
CA GLN A 150 -15.28 -14.80 19.15
C GLN A 150 -15.97 -14.51 17.82
N GLY A 151 -15.49 -15.13 16.73
CA GLY A 151 -15.98 -14.92 15.36
C GLY A 151 -15.21 -13.86 14.55
N HIS A 152 -14.31 -13.10 15.18
CA HIS A 152 -13.50 -12.04 14.54
C HIS A 152 -12.03 -12.48 14.30
N LEU A 153 -11.29 -11.74 13.46
CA LEU A 153 -9.96 -12.12 12.96
C LEU A 153 -8.79 -11.25 13.49
N GLY A 154 -9.02 -10.41 14.50
CA GLY A 154 -8.03 -9.46 15.02
C GLY A 154 -6.77 -10.15 15.55
N GLY A 155 -5.61 -9.58 15.26
CA GLY A 155 -4.30 -10.16 15.54
C GLY A 155 -3.66 -10.82 14.32
N LEU A 156 -4.41 -11.09 13.25
CA LEU A 156 -3.85 -11.61 11.99
C LEU A 156 -2.88 -10.60 11.35
N LEU A 157 -3.13 -9.30 11.46
CA LEU A 157 -2.19 -8.24 11.04
C LEU A 157 -0.90 -8.29 11.87
N GLN A 158 -1.03 -8.41 13.19
CA GLN A 158 0.11 -8.52 14.10
C GLN A 158 0.92 -9.81 13.90
N ALA A 159 0.29 -10.90 13.46
CA ALA A 159 0.94 -12.16 13.06
C ALA A 159 1.54 -12.15 11.64
N SER A 160 1.20 -11.16 10.80
CA SER A 160 1.68 -11.08 9.41
C SER A 160 3.12 -10.57 9.32
N THR A 161 3.93 -11.13 8.43
CA THR A 161 5.29 -10.64 8.15
C THR A 161 5.29 -9.59 7.05
N TYR A 162 4.47 -9.74 6.01
CA TYR A 162 4.41 -8.82 4.86
C TYR A 162 3.00 -8.28 4.60
N THR A 163 2.93 -7.06 4.06
CA THR A 163 1.71 -6.43 3.52
C THR A 163 2.01 -5.88 2.14
N SER A 164 1.57 -6.55 1.07
CA SER A 164 1.68 -6.04 -0.30
C SER A 164 0.43 -5.27 -0.72
N ALA A 165 0.59 -4.20 -1.49
CA ALA A 165 -0.53 -3.39 -1.96
C ALA A 165 -0.22 -2.65 -3.28
N LEU A 166 -1.24 -2.39 -4.09
CA LEU A 166 -1.14 -1.60 -5.31
C LEU A 166 -2.32 -0.63 -5.44
N SER A 167 -2.18 0.43 -6.22
CA SER A 167 -3.23 1.40 -6.53
C SER A 167 -3.96 1.93 -5.27
N GLY A 168 -5.29 1.80 -5.21
CA GLY A 168 -6.10 2.15 -4.04
C GLY A 168 -5.73 1.42 -2.74
N GLY A 169 -5.25 0.17 -2.82
CA GLY A 169 -4.66 -0.53 -1.68
C GLY A 169 -3.33 0.11 -1.24
N ALA A 170 -2.52 0.57 -2.19
CA ALA A 170 -1.27 1.28 -1.90
C ALA A 170 -1.52 2.64 -1.22
N TRP A 171 -2.61 3.33 -1.57
CA TRP A 171 -3.07 4.52 -0.84
C TRP A 171 -3.39 4.21 0.62
N MET A 172 -4.08 3.11 0.89
CA MET A 172 -4.42 2.67 2.25
C MET A 172 -3.15 2.37 3.07
N ILE A 173 -2.30 1.47 2.56
CA ILE A 173 -1.08 1.05 3.26
C ILE A 173 -0.12 2.24 3.43
N GLY A 174 0.16 2.98 2.37
CA GLY A 174 1.03 4.17 2.45
C GLY A 174 0.50 5.24 3.41
N SER A 175 -0.82 5.46 3.45
CA SER A 175 -1.46 6.33 4.44
C SER A 175 -1.27 5.83 5.88
N ILE A 176 -1.43 4.54 6.13
CA ILE A 176 -1.29 3.95 7.46
C ILE A 176 0.14 4.12 7.99
N TYR A 177 1.16 3.78 7.20
CA TYR A 177 2.56 3.96 7.63
C TYR A 177 2.94 5.45 7.75
N ALA A 178 2.55 6.30 6.79
CA ALA A 178 2.77 7.76 6.86
C ALA A 178 2.23 8.39 8.17
N ASN A 179 1.20 7.77 8.76
CA ASN A 179 0.55 8.20 10.00
C ASN A 179 0.95 7.32 11.22
N ASN A 180 2.24 6.94 11.36
CA ASN A 180 2.76 6.14 12.48
C ASN A 180 2.08 4.75 12.60
N PHE A 181 1.93 4.03 11.48
CA PHE A 181 1.27 2.71 11.43
C PHE A 181 -0.14 2.71 12.10
N SER A 182 -0.88 3.82 12.01
CA SER A 182 -2.18 3.99 12.70
C SER A 182 -3.20 2.93 12.31
N SER A 183 -4.06 2.53 13.27
CA SER A 183 -5.23 1.71 12.96
C SER A 183 -6.22 2.49 12.08
N VAL A 184 -7.02 1.77 11.30
CA VAL A 184 -8.07 2.37 10.44
C VAL A 184 -9.02 3.24 11.27
N GLN A 185 -9.42 2.76 12.46
CA GLN A 185 -10.27 3.50 13.39
C GLN A 185 -9.69 4.87 13.74
N ASN A 186 -8.40 4.93 14.11
CA ASN A 186 -7.74 6.18 14.47
C ASN A 186 -7.70 7.18 13.30
N LEU A 187 -7.52 6.70 12.06
CA LEU A 187 -7.52 7.55 10.86
C LEU A 187 -8.90 8.16 10.57
N ILE A 188 -9.98 7.42 10.81
CA ILE A 188 -11.34 7.88 10.47
C ILE A 188 -11.99 8.78 11.53
N ASP A 189 -11.57 8.66 12.81
CA ASP A 189 -12.14 9.39 13.95
C ASP A 189 -11.58 10.81 14.13
N HIS A 190 -10.28 11.02 13.87
CA HIS A 190 -9.61 12.32 14.13
C HIS A 190 -9.95 13.40 13.09
N ASN A 191 -10.62 13.06 11.99
CA ASN A 191 -11.07 13.95 10.91
C ASN A 191 -10.00 14.76 10.16
N ASP A 192 -8.71 14.67 10.51
CA ASP A 192 -7.61 15.30 9.76
C ASP A 192 -7.41 14.70 8.35
N VAL A 193 -7.67 13.40 8.21
CA VAL A 193 -7.43 12.60 7.00
C VAL A 193 -8.65 11.73 6.68
N TRP A 194 -8.60 11.08 5.51
CA TRP A 194 -9.68 10.24 4.96
C TRP A 194 -11.02 11.01 4.89
N GLN A 195 -10.90 12.29 4.56
CA GLN A 195 -11.99 13.23 4.29
C GLN A 195 -12.22 13.29 2.78
N PHE A 196 -13.05 12.37 2.29
CA PHE A 196 -13.28 12.14 0.86
C PHE A 196 -14.52 12.86 0.30
N GLN A 197 -15.15 13.76 1.07
CA GLN A 197 -16.31 14.57 0.64
C GLN A 197 -15.96 15.54 -0.51
N ASN A 198 -14.66 15.79 -0.72
CA ASN A 198 -14.11 16.49 -1.86
C ASN A 198 -13.19 15.55 -2.64
N SER A 199 -13.26 15.61 -3.97
CA SER A 199 -12.29 14.94 -4.84
C SER A 199 -10.93 15.66 -4.84
N LEU A 200 -9.90 14.93 -5.31
CA LEU A 200 -8.50 15.40 -5.39
C LEU A 200 -8.32 16.73 -6.13
N LEU A 201 -9.22 17.09 -7.03
CA LEU A 201 -9.20 18.37 -7.75
C LEU A 201 -9.68 19.56 -6.90
N LYS A 202 -10.61 19.32 -5.97
CA LYS A 202 -11.09 20.31 -5.00
C LYS A 202 -10.10 20.46 -3.83
N GLY A 203 -9.43 19.37 -3.45
CA GLY A 203 -8.59 19.29 -2.25
C GLY A 203 -9.42 19.18 -0.96
N PRO A 204 -8.78 18.98 0.21
CA PRO A 204 -9.47 18.66 1.45
C PRO A 204 -10.59 19.65 1.83
N PRO A 205 -11.72 19.18 2.39
CA PRO A 205 -12.79 20.05 2.85
C PRO A 205 -12.32 20.93 4.00
N ARG A 206 -12.62 22.23 3.95
CA ARG A 206 -12.20 23.23 4.95
C ARG A 206 -13.25 24.30 5.14
N SER A 207 -13.38 24.81 6.36
CA SER A 207 -14.31 25.89 6.71
C SER A 207 -14.00 27.20 5.97
N GLY A 208 -15.05 27.91 5.53
CA GLY A 208 -14.95 29.14 4.75
C GLY A 208 -15.03 28.90 3.23
N SER A 209 -14.39 29.76 2.43
CA SER A 209 -14.51 29.70 0.97
C SER A 209 -13.69 28.54 0.37
N GLN A 210 -14.38 27.45 0.01
CA GLN A 210 -13.79 26.30 -0.67
C GLN A 210 -12.99 26.71 -1.93
N MET A 211 -13.47 27.66 -2.73
CA MET A 211 -12.76 28.13 -3.93
C MET A 211 -11.38 28.71 -3.59
N LEU A 212 -11.27 29.47 -2.49
CA LEU A 212 -9.99 30.02 -2.03
C LEU A 212 -9.06 28.93 -1.47
N HIS A 213 -9.61 27.92 -0.79
CA HIS A 213 -8.83 26.78 -0.32
C HIS A 213 -8.30 25.93 -1.47
N THR A 214 -9.14 25.62 -2.46
CA THR A 214 -8.75 24.93 -3.69
C THR A 214 -7.67 25.71 -4.46
N ALA A 215 -7.82 27.03 -4.60
CA ALA A 215 -6.80 27.86 -5.25
C ALA A 215 -5.43 27.83 -4.54
N LYS A 216 -5.42 27.87 -3.18
CA LYS A 216 -4.19 27.74 -2.37
C LYS A 216 -3.58 26.34 -2.50
N TYR A 217 -4.42 25.30 -2.44
CA TYR A 217 -4.02 23.90 -2.58
C TYR A 217 -3.35 23.64 -3.94
N LEU A 218 -4.01 23.98 -5.05
CA LEU A 218 -3.47 23.83 -6.41
C LEU A 218 -2.18 24.64 -6.61
N LYS A 219 -2.11 25.85 -6.04
CA LYS A 219 -0.88 26.64 -6.01
C LYS A 219 0.25 25.89 -5.28
N HIS A 220 0.01 25.34 -4.10
CA HIS A 220 1.01 24.58 -3.36
C HIS A 220 1.44 23.29 -4.07
N LEU A 221 0.55 22.60 -4.81
CA LEU A 221 0.97 21.51 -5.69
C LEU A 221 1.99 22.02 -6.73
N ALA A 222 1.66 23.11 -7.44
CA ALA A 222 2.53 23.68 -8.46
C ALA A 222 3.86 24.21 -7.92
N GLU A 223 3.88 24.85 -6.74
CA GLU A 223 5.12 25.25 -6.06
C GLU A 223 5.97 24.02 -5.67
N THR A 224 5.34 22.97 -5.14
CA THR A 224 6.02 21.75 -4.68
C THR A 224 6.65 20.99 -5.84
N VAL A 225 5.94 20.79 -6.95
CA VAL A 225 6.49 20.10 -8.13
C VAL A 225 7.53 20.98 -8.86
N SER A 226 7.34 22.30 -8.90
CA SER A 226 8.36 23.21 -9.45
C SER A 226 9.66 23.20 -8.65
N ALA A 227 9.62 22.90 -7.35
CA ALA A 227 10.81 22.74 -6.52
C ALA A 227 11.61 21.46 -6.88
N LYS A 228 10.95 20.36 -7.29
CA LYS A 228 11.61 19.17 -7.85
C LYS A 228 12.27 19.49 -9.19
N ALA A 229 11.56 20.13 -10.11
CA ALA A 229 12.11 20.55 -11.41
C ALA A 229 13.26 21.58 -11.30
N GLY A 230 13.32 22.35 -10.21
CA GLY A 230 14.40 23.29 -9.89
C GLY A 230 15.48 22.72 -8.97
N ALA A 231 15.46 21.42 -8.67
CA ALA A 231 16.43 20.78 -7.79
C ALA A 231 17.83 20.67 -8.44
N LYS A 232 18.86 20.41 -7.62
CA LYS A 232 20.25 20.27 -8.09
C LYS A 232 20.50 18.88 -8.70
N GLY A 233 19.89 18.61 -9.85
CA GLY A 233 20.02 17.36 -10.60
C GLY A 233 18.95 17.32 -11.71
N ASN A 234 19.06 16.43 -12.68
CA ASN A 234 18.10 16.38 -13.79
C ASN A 234 16.82 15.61 -13.41
N PHE A 235 16.07 16.16 -12.45
CA PHE A 235 14.85 15.56 -11.92
C PHE A 235 13.62 16.03 -12.71
N GLU A 236 13.19 15.20 -13.67
CA GLU A 236 12.01 15.44 -14.49
C GLU A 236 10.71 15.37 -13.68
N THR A 237 9.64 16.00 -14.19
CA THR A 237 8.35 16.08 -13.49
C THR A 237 7.17 15.68 -14.37
N SER A 238 6.26 14.93 -13.76
CA SER A 238 5.16 14.21 -14.39
C SER A 238 3.80 14.59 -13.79
N LEU A 239 2.70 14.07 -14.36
CA LEU A 239 1.39 14.23 -13.74
C LEU A 239 1.30 13.49 -12.39
N THR A 240 2.00 12.37 -12.27
CA THR A 240 2.14 11.59 -11.03
C THR A 240 2.71 12.40 -9.88
N ASP A 241 3.58 13.39 -10.14
CA ASP A 241 4.05 14.31 -9.10
C ASP A 241 2.89 15.13 -8.50
N TYR A 242 2.09 15.78 -9.34
CA TYR A 242 0.93 16.57 -8.90
C TYR A 242 -0.13 15.72 -8.20
N TYR A 243 -0.37 14.53 -8.74
CA TYR A 243 -1.34 13.57 -8.25
C TYR A 243 -0.93 12.93 -6.92
N GLY A 244 0.31 12.45 -6.79
CA GLY A 244 0.87 11.91 -5.56
C GLY A 244 0.93 12.96 -4.44
N ARG A 245 1.26 14.22 -4.79
CA ARG A 245 1.09 15.35 -3.86
C ARG A 245 -0.39 15.57 -3.50
N GLY A 246 -1.32 15.47 -4.44
CA GLY A 246 -2.77 15.57 -4.18
C GLY A 246 -3.30 14.50 -3.23
N LEU A 247 -2.99 13.22 -3.49
CA LEU A 247 -3.29 12.08 -2.63
C LEU A 247 -2.79 12.34 -1.20
N SER A 248 -1.55 12.84 -1.07
CA SER A 248 -0.95 13.15 0.22
C SER A 248 -1.76 14.12 1.09
N PHE A 249 -2.51 15.06 0.49
CA PHE A 249 -3.35 16.01 1.24
C PHE A 249 -4.60 15.37 1.85
N GLN A 250 -5.06 14.20 1.37
CA GLN A 250 -6.19 13.45 1.95
C GLN A 250 -5.73 12.25 2.79
N LEU A 251 -4.46 11.83 2.65
CA LEU A 251 -3.92 10.59 3.22
C LEU A 251 -2.83 10.78 4.30
N ILE A 252 -2.19 11.95 4.42
CA ILE A 252 -1.05 12.15 5.33
C ILE A 252 -1.35 13.28 6.31
N ASN A 253 -1.47 12.96 7.61
CA ASN A 253 -1.71 13.90 8.70
C ASN A 253 -0.42 14.64 9.08
N ALA A 254 0.06 15.46 8.13
CA ALA A 254 1.21 16.32 8.27
C ALA A 254 1.00 17.62 7.47
N HIS A 255 1.72 18.68 7.84
CA HIS A 255 1.62 19.97 7.17
C HIS A 255 1.82 19.85 5.65
N HIS A 256 0.84 20.33 4.87
CA HIS A 256 0.77 20.20 3.41
C HIS A 256 0.91 18.76 2.87
N GLY A 257 0.43 17.77 3.63
CA GLY A 257 0.52 16.35 3.27
C GLY A 257 1.94 15.80 3.33
N GLY A 258 2.80 16.31 4.22
CA GLY A 258 4.14 15.76 4.43
C GLY A 258 5.04 15.75 3.19
N PRO A 259 5.35 16.89 2.55
CA PRO A 259 6.24 16.93 1.39
C PRO A 259 7.66 16.40 1.71
N ALA A 260 8.07 16.42 2.98
CA ALA A 260 9.37 15.90 3.43
C ALA A 260 9.37 14.40 3.85
N TYR A 261 8.22 13.72 3.73
CA TYR A 261 8.06 12.33 4.20
C TYR A 261 8.43 11.38 3.05
N THR A 262 9.23 10.35 3.32
CA THR A 262 9.72 9.42 2.28
C THR A 262 9.31 7.99 2.61
N PHE A 263 9.21 7.12 1.61
CA PHE A 263 8.87 5.71 1.85
C PHE A 263 10.03 4.98 2.55
N SER A 264 11.28 5.41 2.33
CA SER A 264 12.42 4.96 3.15
C SER A 264 12.43 5.51 4.59
N SER A 265 11.67 6.57 4.92
CA SER A 265 11.66 7.08 6.29
C SER A 265 10.96 6.15 7.27
N ILE A 266 10.11 5.23 6.77
CA ILE A 266 9.46 4.14 7.52
C ILE A 266 10.49 3.29 8.30
N GLN A 267 11.73 3.16 7.81
CA GLN A 267 12.83 2.48 8.52
C GLN A 267 13.08 3.03 9.94
N ASN A 268 12.73 4.29 10.20
CA ASN A 268 12.98 5.00 11.45
C ASN A 268 11.75 5.02 12.38
N ASP A 269 10.61 4.49 11.93
CA ASP A 269 9.36 4.54 12.69
C ASP A 269 9.38 3.50 13.81
N ASP A 270 8.81 3.84 14.95
CA ASP A 270 8.98 3.08 16.19
C ASP A 270 8.46 1.64 16.04
N SER A 271 7.26 1.46 15.48
CA SER A 271 6.67 0.14 15.23
C SER A 271 7.38 -0.67 14.14
N PHE A 272 7.93 -0.04 13.10
CA PHE A 272 8.59 -0.78 12.02
C PHE A 272 10.03 -1.15 12.40
N SER A 273 10.80 -0.21 12.97
CA SER A 273 12.20 -0.42 13.39
C SER A 273 12.36 -1.47 14.50
N LYS A 274 11.32 -1.70 15.31
CA LYS A 274 11.21 -2.78 16.31
C LYS A 274 10.74 -4.12 15.75
N GLY A 275 10.09 -4.14 14.59
CA GLY A 275 9.45 -5.33 14.02
C GLY A 275 8.01 -5.58 14.50
N ASP A 276 7.31 -4.56 15.00
CA ASP A 276 5.93 -4.65 15.52
C ASP A 276 4.87 -4.49 14.41
N ALA A 277 5.21 -3.74 13.36
CA ALA A 277 4.46 -3.71 12.09
C ALA A 277 5.02 -4.77 11.09
N PRO A 278 4.22 -5.28 10.13
CA PRO A 278 4.73 -6.01 8.96
C PRO A 278 5.53 -5.08 8.03
N MET A 279 6.11 -5.62 6.96
CA MET A 279 6.76 -4.79 5.93
C MET A 279 5.74 -4.35 4.86
N PRO A 280 5.55 -3.03 4.62
CA PRO A 280 4.76 -2.53 3.52
C PRO A 280 5.54 -2.70 2.21
N ILE A 281 4.89 -3.28 1.20
CA ILE A 281 5.44 -3.41 -0.15
C ILE A 281 4.42 -2.81 -1.12
N LEU A 282 4.81 -1.76 -1.85
CA LEU A 282 3.97 -1.16 -2.89
C LEU A 282 4.43 -1.61 -4.28
N VAL A 283 3.51 -1.84 -5.20
CA VAL A 283 3.80 -2.38 -6.55
C VAL A 283 3.46 -1.37 -7.65
N ALA A 284 4.28 -1.32 -8.70
CA ALA A 284 4.07 -0.54 -9.92
C ALA A 284 4.62 -1.31 -11.14
N ASP A 285 3.96 -1.17 -12.29
CA ASP A 285 4.39 -1.86 -13.52
C ASP A 285 5.36 -1.01 -14.34
N GLU A 286 6.35 -1.65 -14.95
CA GLU A 286 7.22 -1.00 -15.95
C GLU A 286 6.47 -0.75 -17.26
N ARG A 287 6.47 0.51 -17.70
CA ARG A 287 6.07 0.91 -19.05
C ARG A 287 7.32 1.27 -19.83
N ALA A 288 7.81 0.40 -20.70
CA ALA A 288 9.07 0.66 -21.41
C ALA A 288 8.91 1.77 -22.48
N PRO A 289 10.02 2.42 -22.92
CA PRO A 289 9.96 3.55 -23.84
C PRO A 289 9.36 3.22 -25.22
N GLY A 290 8.09 3.53 -25.40
CA GLY A 290 7.31 3.29 -26.62
C GLY A 290 5.96 2.64 -26.36
N ASP A 291 5.81 1.96 -25.22
CA ASP A 291 4.63 1.17 -24.90
C ASP A 291 3.39 2.02 -24.57
N GLN A 292 2.22 1.43 -24.78
CA GLN A 292 0.90 2.02 -24.49
C GLN A 292 -0.03 1.06 -23.75
N ILE A 293 0.21 -0.25 -23.87
CA ILE A 293 -0.50 -1.32 -23.19
C ILE A 293 0.53 -2.04 -22.32
N ILE A 294 0.23 -2.24 -21.04
CA ILE A 294 1.04 -3.07 -20.17
C ILE A 294 0.62 -4.53 -20.39
N SER A 295 1.59 -5.40 -20.67
CA SER A 295 1.36 -6.83 -20.87
C SER A 295 1.73 -7.61 -19.61
N LEU A 296 1.16 -8.80 -19.45
CA LEU A 296 1.36 -9.68 -18.28
C LEU A 296 2.85 -10.03 -18.00
N ASN A 297 3.74 -9.83 -18.98
CA ASN A 297 5.18 -10.03 -18.88
C ASN A 297 5.99 -8.73 -18.68
N ALA A 298 5.34 -7.60 -18.38
CA ALA A 298 6.02 -6.38 -17.94
C ALA A 298 6.81 -6.63 -16.65
N THR A 299 7.90 -5.87 -16.44
CA THR A 299 8.67 -5.93 -15.19
C THR A 299 7.84 -5.33 -14.05
N LEU A 300 7.59 -6.14 -13.02
CA LEU A 300 6.88 -5.70 -11.83
C LEU A 300 7.90 -5.11 -10.85
N PHE A 301 7.78 -3.81 -10.55
CA PHE A 301 8.63 -3.13 -9.58
C PHE A 301 7.98 -3.09 -8.20
N GLU A 302 8.68 -3.57 -7.19
CA GLU A 302 8.31 -3.36 -5.79
C GLU A 302 9.07 -2.17 -5.17
N PHE A 303 8.41 -1.53 -4.22
CA PHE A 303 8.96 -0.55 -3.29
C PHE A 303 8.74 -1.07 -1.86
N ASN A 304 9.81 -1.45 -1.18
CA ASN A 304 9.79 -1.75 0.25
C ASN A 304 10.61 -0.66 1.00
N PRO A 305 10.56 -0.54 2.34
CA PRO A 305 11.22 0.57 3.05
C PRO A 305 12.73 0.67 2.81
N PHE A 306 13.39 -0.40 2.39
CA PHE A 306 14.84 -0.45 2.18
C PHE A 306 15.24 -0.15 0.73
N GLU A 307 14.45 -0.61 -0.24
CA GLU A 307 14.86 -0.70 -1.65
C GLU A 307 13.69 -0.71 -2.64
N MET A 308 14.02 -0.39 -3.90
CA MET A 308 13.15 -0.39 -5.07
C MET A 308 13.77 -1.30 -6.12
N GLY A 309 13.00 -2.19 -6.74
CA GLY A 309 13.54 -3.12 -7.74
C GLY A 309 12.58 -4.22 -8.16
N SER A 310 13.10 -5.25 -8.82
CA SER A 310 12.31 -6.38 -9.29
C SER A 310 13.03 -7.72 -9.13
N PHE A 311 12.25 -8.76 -8.83
CA PHE A 311 12.65 -10.17 -8.86
C PHE A 311 12.47 -10.84 -10.24
N ASP A 312 11.83 -10.15 -11.19
CA ASP A 312 11.69 -10.63 -12.56
C ASP A 312 13.05 -10.63 -13.28
N PRO A 313 13.30 -11.58 -14.20
CA PRO A 313 14.61 -11.77 -14.84
C PRO A 313 14.99 -10.66 -15.84
N THR A 314 14.12 -9.69 -16.08
CA THR A 314 14.39 -8.49 -16.90
C THR A 314 15.37 -7.57 -16.18
N THR A 315 14.94 -6.90 -15.11
CA THR A 315 15.80 -6.04 -14.28
C THR A 315 16.63 -6.84 -13.29
N TYR A 316 16.04 -7.85 -12.63
CA TYR A 316 16.68 -8.74 -11.66
C TYR A 316 17.63 -8.07 -10.64
N GLY A 317 17.17 -6.99 -10.00
CA GLY A 317 17.99 -6.27 -9.03
C GLY A 317 17.27 -5.12 -8.33
N PHE A 318 17.93 -4.61 -7.29
CA PHE A 318 17.35 -3.68 -6.32
C PHE A 318 18.27 -2.50 -5.99
N ALA A 319 17.75 -1.28 -6.13
CA ALA A 319 18.42 -0.02 -5.80
C ALA A 319 18.01 0.45 -4.39
N PRO A 320 18.95 0.88 -3.52
CA PRO A 320 18.65 1.37 -2.18
C PRO A 320 17.71 2.58 -2.19
N LEU A 321 16.51 2.44 -1.60
CA LEU A 321 15.37 3.33 -1.84
C LEU A 321 15.67 4.79 -1.50
N LYS A 322 16.34 5.02 -0.36
CA LYS A 322 16.76 6.34 0.12
C LYS A 322 17.61 7.12 -0.91
N TYR A 323 18.26 6.41 -1.84
CA TYR A 323 19.25 6.96 -2.76
C TYR A 323 18.87 6.85 -4.24
N ILE A 324 17.64 6.46 -4.61
CA ILE A 324 17.23 6.22 -6.02
C ILE A 324 17.38 7.43 -6.95
N GLY A 325 17.45 8.66 -6.42
CA GLY A 325 17.73 9.86 -7.21
C GLY A 325 19.20 10.09 -7.55
N SER A 326 20.07 9.17 -7.18
CA SER A 326 21.51 9.24 -7.44
C SER A 326 21.82 8.73 -8.86
N ASN A 327 22.86 9.28 -9.49
CA ASN A 327 23.23 8.96 -10.86
C ASN A 327 24.02 7.64 -10.96
N PHE A 328 23.33 6.52 -10.76
CA PHE A 328 23.87 5.16 -10.94
C PHE A 328 24.24 4.88 -12.40
N SER A 329 25.23 4.01 -12.63
CA SER A 329 25.59 3.54 -13.96
C SER A 329 26.17 2.13 -13.89
N ASN A 330 25.58 1.20 -14.64
CA ASN A 330 25.93 -0.23 -14.67
C ASN A 330 25.87 -0.92 -13.28
N GLY A 331 24.99 -0.43 -12.39
CA GLY A 331 24.82 -0.96 -11.04
C GLY A 331 25.54 -0.19 -9.92
N GLU A 332 26.48 0.69 -10.24
CA GLU A 332 27.28 1.42 -9.22
C GLU A 332 27.02 2.94 -9.25
N LEU A 333 27.17 3.62 -8.10
CA LEU A 333 27.20 5.08 -8.06
C LEU A 333 28.65 5.59 -8.24
N PRO A 334 29.02 6.15 -9.42
CA PRO A 334 30.42 6.35 -9.80
C PRO A 334 31.24 7.19 -8.82
N GLN A 335 32.54 6.92 -8.73
CA GLN A 335 33.44 7.62 -7.82
C GLN A 335 33.44 9.13 -8.06
N GLY A 336 33.44 9.91 -6.98
CA GLY A 336 33.33 11.38 -7.02
C GLY A 336 31.91 11.93 -7.27
N GLN A 337 30.92 11.11 -7.66
CA GLN A 337 29.52 11.55 -7.67
C GLN A 337 28.91 11.53 -6.26
N ASN A 338 27.91 12.38 -6.06
CA ASN A 338 27.22 12.55 -4.79
C ASN A 338 25.95 11.72 -4.72
N CYS A 339 25.51 11.40 -3.50
CA CYS A 339 24.24 10.73 -3.25
C CYS A 339 23.11 11.76 -3.22
N PHE A 340 21.90 11.34 -3.60
CA PHE A 340 20.70 12.17 -3.60
C PHE A 340 19.57 11.46 -2.84
N ALA A 341 18.91 12.18 -1.94
CA ALA A 341 17.83 11.65 -1.11
C ALA A 341 16.56 12.52 -1.18
N GLY A 342 15.42 11.92 -0.85
CA GLY A 342 14.10 12.58 -0.86
C GLY A 342 13.29 12.39 -2.14
N PHE A 343 13.81 11.68 -3.14
CA PHE A 343 13.07 11.37 -4.38
C PHE A 343 11.95 10.35 -4.13
N ASP A 344 12.15 9.44 -3.18
CA ASP A 344 11.20 8.45 -2.71
C ASP A 344 10.10 9.05 -1.81
N ASN A 345 9.58 10.25 -2.13
CA ASN A 345 8.48 10.86 -1.38
C ASN A 345 7.29 9.89 -1.30
N ILE A 346 6.78 9.63 -0.09
CA ILE A 346 5.74 8.60 0.12
C ILE A 346 4.46 8.87 -0.69
N GLY A 347 4.15 10.14 -0.95
CA GLY A 347 3.09 10.57 -1.85
C GLY A 347 3.34 10.23 -3.31
N PHE A 348 4.58 10.41 -3.78
CA PHE A 348 4.99 10.06 -5.15
C PHE A 348 5.02 8.54 -5.36
N VAL A 349 5.44 7.75 -4.36
CA VAL A 349 5.41 6.28 -4.43
C VAL A 349 3.95 5.76 -4.46
N MET A 350 3.07 6.28 -3.60
CA MET A 350 1.62 5.97 -3.67
C MET A 350 1.01 6.38 -5.02
N GLY A 351 1.40 7.55 -5.55
CA GLY A 351 0.96 8.03 -6.86
C GLY A 351 1.46 7.13 -8.01
N THR A 352 2.72 6.71 -7.95
CA THR A 352 3.36 5.80 -8.93
C THR A 352 2.54 4.52 -9.06
N SER A 353 2.32 3.86 -7.92
CA SER A 353 1.51 2.65 -7.79
C SER A 353 0.04 2.80 -8.24
N SER A 354 -0.41 4.01 -8.62
CA SER A 354 -1.78 4.33 -9.03
C SER A 354 -1.90 5.21 -10.30
N SER A 355 -0.88 5.26 -11.15
CA SER A 355 -0.80 6.20 -12.29
C SER A 355 -1.55 5.78 -13.57
N LEU A 356 -2.85 5.42 -13.45
CA LEU A 356 -3.77 4.98 -14.53
C LEU A 356 -4.13 6.05 -15.60
N PHE A 357 -3.26 7.00 -15.90
CA PHE A 357 -3.58 8.15 -16.77
C PHE A 357 -3.57 7.86 -18.27
N ASN A 358 -2.97 6.74 -18.67
CA ASN A 358 -3.09 6.13 -19.99
C ASN A 358 -4.48 5.51 -20.23
N GLN A 359 -5.09 4.90 -19.19
CA GLN A 359 -6.43 4.30 -19.25
C GLN A 359 -7.54 5.34 -19.04
N ALA A 360 -7.27 6.38 -18.25
CA ALA A 360 -8.20 7.47 -18.01
C ALA A 360 -7.98 8.62 -18.99
N SER A 361 -8.89 8.79 -19.97
CA SER A 361 -9.08 10.07 -20.67
C SER A 361 -9.29 11.18 -19.65
N LEU A 362 -8.22 11.92 -19.37
CA LEU A 362 -8.06 12.69 -18.14
C LEU A 362 -9.19 13.70 -17.93
N MET A 363 -9.89 13.51 -16.80
CA MET A 363 -10.65 14.49 -16.04
C MET A 363 -11.17 15.69 -16.86
N ASN A 364 -12.46 15.68 -17.20
CA ASN A 364 -13.18 16.86 -17.69
C ASN A 364 -14.16 17.36 -16.61
N PRO A 365 -13.74 18.25 -15.68
CA PRO A 365 -14.60 18.78 -14.63
C PRO A 365 -15.06 20.20 -14.97
N ASP A 366 -16.24 20.58 -14.49
CA ASP A 366 -16.70 21.97 -14.48
C ASP A 366 -15.88 22.81 -13.49
N ILE A 367 -14.66 23.16 -13.89
CA ILE A 367 -13.75 24.03 -13.16
C ILE A 367 -14.17 25.49 -13.41
N PRO A 368 -14.55 26.28 -12.39
CA PRO A 368 -14.81 27.71 -12.53
C PRO A 368 -13.63 28.48 -13.16
N ASP A 369 -13.90 29.49 -13.98
CA ASP A 369 -12.86 30.20 -14.76
C ASP A 369 -11.74 30.81 -13.90
N SER A 370 -12.03 31.16 -12.64
CA SER A 370 -11.04 31.62 -11.65
C SER A 370 -9.97 30.56 -11.32
N LEU A 371 -10.33 29.28 -11.34
CA LEU A 371 -9.45 28.14 -11.10
C LEU A 371 -8.80 27.60 -12.38
N LYS A 372 -9.31 27.95 -13.56
CA LYS A 372 -8.71 27.54 -14.84
C LYS A 372 -7.29 28.07 -15.05
N LYS A 373 -6.88 29.21 -14.47
CA LYS A 373 -5.51 29.73 -14.62
C LYS A 373 -4.42 28.83 -14.01
N PRO A 374 -4.45 28.47 -12.70
CA PRO A 374 -3.47 27.54 -12.14
C PRO A 374 -3.57 26.13 -12.76
N LEU A 375 -4.78 25.61 -12.99
CA LEU A 375 -4.97 24.30 -13.63
C LEU A 375 -4.47 24.28 -15.08
N LYS A 376 -4.63 25.35 -15.87
CA LYS A 376 -4.04 25.45 -17.20
C LYS A 376 -2.51 25.50 -17.15
N GLY A 377 -1.91 26.17 -16.16
CA GLY A 377 -0.45 26.15 -15.95
C GLY A 377 0.13 24.77 -15.59
N ILE A 378 -0.73 23.83 -15.21
CA ILE A 378 -0.43 22.40 -14.98
C ILE A 378 -0.69 21.63 -16.29
N LEU A 379 -1.90 21.71 -16.84
CA LEU A 379 -2.33 20.97 -18.04
C LEU A 379 -1.54 21.33 -19.32
N ASP A 380 -1.18 22.61 -19.53
CA ASP A 380 -0.37 23.06 -20.69
C ASP A 380 1.04 22.45 -20.70
N ARG A 381 1.55 21.97 -19.54
CA ARG A 381 2.81 21.22 -19.45
C ARG A 381 2.65 19.76 -19.86
N PHE A 382 1.46 19.18 -19.70
CA PHE A 382 1.21 17.77 -19.96
C PHE A 382 0.74 17.47 -21.38
N GLY A 383 0.01 18.38 -22.02
CA GLY A 383 -0.46 18.24 -23.41
C GLY A 383 0.64 18.33 -24.49
N ARG A 384 1.90 17.99 -24.19
CA ARG A 384 3.06 18.14 -25.10
C ARG A 384 4.06 16.96 -25.14
N GLY A 385 3.86 15.87 -24.40
CA GLY A 385 4.70 14.68 -24.55
C GLY A 385 4.66 13.68 -23.40
N ASN A 386 3.65 12.80 -23.41
CA ASN A 386 3.58 11.53 -22.65
C ASN A 386 4.17 11.59 -21.23
N ASN A 387 3.65 12.52 -20.42
CA ASN A 387 3.97 12.72 -19.01
C ASN A 387 2.80 12.27 -18.10
N ASP A 388 2.02 11.33 -18.61
CA ASP A 388 0.89 10.57 -18.03
C ASP A 388 1.36 9.37 -17.17
N ILE A 389 2.59 9.41 -16.66
CA ILE A 389 3.30 8.27 -16.06
C ILE A 389 4.17 8.72 -14.88
N ALA A 390 4.62 7.79 -14.06
CA ALA A 390 5.60 8.09 -13.02
C ALA A 390 7.02 8.20 -13.60
N ASP A 391 7.68 9.33 -13.36
CA ASP A 391 9.00 9.63 -13.90
C ASP A 391 10.12 9.46 -12.86
N PHE A 392 10.96 8.47 -13.10
CA PHE A 392 12.19 8.18 -12.36
C PHE A 392 13.42 8.54 -13.21
N THR A 393 13.63 9.85 -13.38
CA THR A 393 14.88 10.44 -13.89
C THR A 393 15.68 11.05 -12.72
N PRO A 394 16.97 10.70 -12.54
CA PRO A 394 17.74 9.72 -13.31
C PRO A 394 17.26 8.28 -13.06
N ASN A 395 17.33 7.44 -14.09
CA ASN A 395 17.06 6.00 -13.99
C ASN A 395 18.10 5.31 -13.09
N PRO A 396 17.71 4.72 -11.94
CA PRO A 396 18.65 4.03 -11.07
C PRO A 396 19.24 2.76 -11.71
N PHE A 397 18.59 2.17 -12.72
CA PHE A 397 19.03 0.96 -13.42
C PHE A 397 19.73 1.24 -14.77
N LEU A 398 20.17 2.49 -15.01
CA LEU A 398 20.90 2.87 -16.22
C LEU A 398 22.15 1.98 -16.42
N GLY A 399 22.19 1.24 -17.51
CA GLY A 399 23.24 0.30 -17.88
C GLY A 399 23.26 -1.02 -17.08
N PHE A 400 22.31 -1.27 -16.19
CA PHE A 400 22.22 -2.52 -15.42
C PHE A 400 21.52 -3.61 -16.25
N HIS A 401 22.10 -4.82 -16.30
CA HIS A 401 21.60 -5.99 -17.06
C HIS A 401 21.13 -5.67 -18.50
N LYS A 402 22.01 -5.09 -19.33
CA LYS A 402 21.67 -4.54 -20.66
C LYS A 402 21.00 -5.50 -21.64
N ASP A 403 21.23 -6.80 -21.49
CA ASP A 403 20.71 -7.84 -22.38
C ASP A 403 19.28 -8.28 -22.03
N THR A 404 18.78 -7.95 -20.84
CA THR A 404 17.46 -8.38 -20.31
C THR A 404 16.58 -7.24 -19.80
N ASN A 405 17.17 -6.14 -19.34
CA ASN A 405 16.46 -4.99 -18.76
C ASN A 405 16.08 -3.98 -19.87
N PRO A 406 14.79 -3.79 -20.20
CA PRO A 406 14.39 -2.95 -21.33
C PRO A 406 14.70 -1.45 -21.10
N ASN A 407 14.62 -0.94 -19.86
CA ASN A 407 15.02 0.44 -19.56
C ASN A 407 16.53 0.64 -19.36
N SER A 408 17.38 -0.39 -19.48
CA SER A 408 18.83 -0.29 -19.27
C SER A 408 19.54 0.76 -20.13
N ASN A 409 19.01 1.07 -21.32
CA ASN A 409 19.58 2.09 -22.23
C ASN A 409 18.87 3.45 -22.14
N SER A 410 17.88 3.61 -21.26
CA SER A 410 17.13 4.85 -21.04
C SER A 410 17.68 5.61 -19.82
N PRO A 411 17.90 6.94 -19.91
CA PRO A 411 18.20 7.77 -18.73
C PRO A 411 16.99 8.01 -17.81
N ARG A 412 15.79 7.59 -18.24
CA ARG A 412 14.49 7.75 -17.58
C ARG A 412 13.87 6.37 -17.34
N LEU A 413 13.58 6.01 -16.09
CA LEU A 413 12.71 4.88 -15.78
C LEU A 413 11.26 5.37 -15.71
N THR A 414 10.34 4.61 -16.30
CA THR A 414 8.92 4.98 -16.45
C THR A 414 8.01 3.88 -15.93
N LEU A 415 7.23 4.21 -14.89
CA LEU A 415 6.34 3.27 -14.21
C LEU A 415 4.88 3.76 -14.23
N VAL A 416 3.93 2.83 -14.07
CA VAL A 416 2.49 3.10 -14.02
C VAL A 416 1.82 2.34 -12.84
N ASP A 417 0.48 2.29 -12.79
CA ASP A 417 -0.23 1.52 -11.75
C ASP A 417 0.19 0.04 -11.81
N GLY A 418 0.35 -0.61 -10.64
CA GLY A 418 0.85 -2.00 -10.55
C GLY A 418 -0.18 -3.08 -10.85
N GLY A 419 -1.39 -2.71 -11.26
CA GLY A 419 -2.46 -3.63 -11.67
C GLY A 419 -2.84 -3.50 -13.15
N GLU A 420 -2.02 -2.83 -13.97
CA GLU A 420 -2.32 -2.64 -15.40
C GLU A 420 -2.04 -3.89 -16.23
N ASP A 421 -1.10 -4.72 -15.80
CA ASP A 421 -0.82 -6.04 -16.37
C ASP A 421 -1.91 -7.12 -16.07
N LEU A 422 -3.01 -6.70 -15.42
CA LEU A 422 -4.12 -7.47 -14.86
C LEU A 422 -3.86 -8.19 -13.52
N GLN A 423 -2.64 -8.20 -12.95
CA GLN A 423 -2.35 -8.71 -11.61
C GLN A 423 -2.81 -7.73 -10.50
N ASN A 424 -4.05 -7.25 -10.57
CA ASN A 424 -4.61 -6.23 -9.66
C ASN A 424 -4.62 -6.63 -8.16
N ILE A 425 -4.17 -7.85 -7.79
CA ILE A 425 -3.77 -8.24 -6.43
C ILE A 425 -2.25 -8.48 -6.44
N PRO A 426 -1.44 -7.75 -5.64
CA PRO A 426 0.02 -7.80 -5.69
C PRO A 426 0.59 -9.04 -5.00
N LEU A 427 0.51 -10.18 -5.68
CA LEU A 427 1.02 -11.46 -5.17
C LEU A 427 2.51 -11.67 -5.47
N ASN A 428 3.02 -11.23 -6.62
CA ASN A 428 4.42 -11.43 -7.05
C ASN A 428 5.44 -11.15 -5.93
N PRO A 429 5.40 -10.01 -5.19
CA PRO A 429 6.38 -9.75 -4.12
C PRO A 429 6.39 -10.78 -2.99
N VAL A 430 5.24 -11.36 -2.65
CA VAL A 430 5.06 -12.21 -1.45
C VAL A 430 5.02 -13.72 -1.76
N ILE A 431 4.98 -14.12 -3.04
CA ILE A 431 5.21 -15.51 -3.47
C ILE A 431 6.68 -15.85 -3.72
N GLN A 432 7.58 -14.85 -3.67
CA GLN A 432 9.02 -15.04 -3.90
C GLN A 432 9.62 -16.11 -2.98
N PRO A 433 10.35 -17.12 -3.50
CA PRO A 433 10.80 -18.27 -2.70
C PRO A 433 11.62 -17.89 -1.48
N MET A 434 12.51 -16.89 -1.59
CA MET A 434 13.34 -16.43 -0.47
C MET A 434 12.55 -15.79 0.67
N ARG A 435 11.33 -15.26 0.43
CA ARG A 435 10.46 -14.74 1.50
C ARG A 435 9.75 -15.82 2.29
N ASN A 436 9.75 -17.08 1.82
CA ASN A 436 9.26 -18.27 2.52
C ASN A 436 7.84 -18.08 3.11
N VAL A 437 6.91 -17.51 2.35
CA VAL A 437 5.52 -17.27 2.80
C VAL A 437 4.70 -18.55 2.68
N ASP A 438 3.94 -18.87 3.72
CA ASP A 438 3.11 -20.07 3.85
C ASP A 438 1.64 -19.85 3.43
N VAL A 439 1.13 -18.63 3.67
CA VAL A 439 -0.26 -18.26 3.39
C VAL A 439 -0.35 -16.78 3.01
N ILE A 440 -1.20 -16.46 2.03
CA ILE A 440 -1.52 -15.08 1.65
C ILE A 440 -3.03 -14.85 1.77
N PHE A 441 -3.41 -13.79 2.49
CA PHE A 441 -4.78 -13.28 2.50
C PHE A 441 -4.95 -12.23 1.41
N ALA A 442 -5.57 -12.64 0.30
CA ALA A 442 -5.73 -11.84 -0.92
C ALA A 442 -7.09 -11.12 -0.92
N VAL A 443 -7.09 -9.85 -0.50
CA VAL A 443 -8.28 -9.00 -0.43
C VAL A 443 -8.52 -8.34 -1.78
N ASP A 444 -9.55 -8.83 -2.49
CA ASP A 444 -9.86 -8.44 -3.85
C ASP A 444 -11.02 -7.41 -3.90
N SER A 445 -10.71 -6.22 -4.40
CA SER A 445 -11.62 -5.10 -4.65
C SER A 445 -11.68 -4.72 -6.13
N SER A 446 -11.33 -5.63 -7.04
CA SER A 446 -11.35 -5.44 -8.50
C SER A 446 -12.77 -5.15 -9.03
N ALA A 447 -12.85 -4.74 -10.29
CA ALA A 447 -14.08 -4.32 -10.96
C ALA A 447 -14.24 -5.04 -12.31
N ASP A 448 -14.11 -6.36 -12.26
CA ASP A 448 -13.96 -7.24 -13.42
C ASP A 448 -15.29 -7.47 -14.16
N THR A 449 -16.41 -7.45 -13.42
CA THR A 449 -17.73 -7.75 -13.98
C THR A 449 -18.36 -6.55 -14.69
N GLY A 450 -18.93 -6.81 -15.87
CA GLY A 450 -19.37 -5.80 -16.84
C GLY A 450 -20.72 -5.14 -16.56
N LYS A 451 -21.37 -4.61 -17.61
CA LYS A 451 -22.60 -3.79 -17.47
C LYS A 451 -23.75 -4.51 -16.76
N ASP A 452 -23.90 -5.81 -16.97
CA ASP A 452 -24.97 -6.63 -16.41
C ASP A 452 -24.72 -7.04 -14.94
N SER A 453 -23.53 -6.71 -14.41
CA SER A 453 -23.06 -7.03 -13.07
C SER A 453 -21.98 -6.01 -12.69
N MET A 454 -22.36 -4.79 -12.33
CA MET A 454 -21.40 -3.68 -12.31
C MET A 454 -20.29 -3.84 -11.26
N ASN A 455 -19.02 -3.84 -11.68
CA ASN A 455 -17.82 -3.57 -10.87
C ASN A 455 -17.57 -4.50 -9.65
N TRP A 456 -17.83 -5.81 -9.74
CA TRP A 456 -17.41 -6.79 -8.75
C TRP A 456 -16.15 -7.57 -9.20
N PRO A 457 -15.40 -8.20 -8.28
CA PRO A 457 -14.41 -9.20 -8.64
C PRO A 457 -15.03 -10.42 -9.32
N ASN A 458 -14.26 -11.06 -10.20
CA ASN A 458 -14.54 -12.40 -10.74
C ASN A 458 -13.33 -13.35 -10.68
N GLY A 459 -12.26 -12.94 -9.98
CA GLY A 459 -11.01 -13.70 -9.86
C GLY A 459 -9.98 -13.41 -10.95
N THR A 460 -10.23 -12.45 -11.85
CA THR A 460 -9.29 -12.11 -12.95
C THR A 460 -7.89 -11.81 -12.46
N ALA A 461 -7.73 -11.08 -11.34
CA ALA A 461 -6.42 -10.76 -10.78
C ALA A 461 -5.63 -12.00 -10.28
N LEU A 462 -6.32 -13.01 -9.75
CA LEU A 462 -5.68 -14.28 -9.41
C LEU A 462 -5.33 -15.09 -10.67
N VAL A 463 -6.26 -15.14 -11.64
CA VAL A 463 -6.06 -15.86 -12.91
C VAL A 463 -4.90 -15.27 -13.72
N ALA A 464 -4.73 -13.94 -13.72
CA ALA A 464 -3.58 -13.26 -14.32
C ALA A 464 -2.25 -13.69 -13.67
N THR A 465 -2.16 -13.64 -12.35
CA THR A 465 -0.97 -14.13 -11.60
C THR A 465 -0.64 -15.59 -11.95
N TYR A 466 -1.66 -16.45 -12.01
CA TYR A 466 -1.50 -17.85 -12.41
C TYR A 466 -1.05 -18.00 -13.87
N GLN A 467 -1.61 -17.24 -14.81
CA GLN A 467 -1.16 -17.24 -16.21
C GLN A 467 0.32 -16.81 -16.32
N ARG A 468 0.72 -15.78 -15.56
CA ARG A 468 2.13 -15.33 -15.49
C ARG A 468 3.04 -16.40 -14.92
N ALA A 469 2.60 -17.15 -13.91
CA ALA A 469 3.34 -18.27 -13.30
C ALA A 469 3.58 -19.46 -14.23
N ASN A 470 3.02 -19.46 -15.45
CA ASN A 470 3.31 -20.42 -16.50
C ASN A 470 4.21 -19.81 -17.62
N THR A 471 5.00 -18.78 -17.29
CA THR A 471 5.91 -18.09 -18.24
C THR A 471 7.25 -17.72 -17.61
N ASP A 472 8.31 -17.58 -18.43
CA ASP A 472 9.70 -17.40 -17.97
C ASP A 472 9.91 -16.15 -17.08
N ILE A 473 9.08 -15.11 -17.22
CA ILE A 473 9.18 -13.87 -16.43
C ILE A 473 8.99 -14.11 -14.92
N MET A 474 8.35 -15.21 -14.52
CA MET A 474 8.19 -15.60 -13.11
C MET A 474 9.39 -16.35 -12.52
N ASN A 475 10.47 -16.55 -13.29
CA ASN A 475 11.76 -17.06 -12.83
C ASN A 475 11.65 -18.38 -12.02
N ARG A 476 10.77 -19.29 -12.47
CA ARG A 476 10.46 -20.59 -11.82
C ARG A 476 9.88 -20.50 -10.40
N THR A 477 9.30 -19.35 -10.05
CA THR A 477 8.45 -19.19 -8.86
C THR A 477 7.14 -19.93 -9.08
N ALA A 478 6.96 -21.05 -8.37
CA ALA A 478 5.73 -21.83 -8.44
C ALA A 478 4.53 -21.04 -7.92
N PHE A 479 3.35 -21.37 -8.42
CA PHE A 479 2.07 -20.82 -7.99
C PHE A 479 1.00 -21.92 -7.95
N PRO A 480 -0.08 -21.80 -7.16
CA PRO A 480 -1.17 -22.77 -7.19
C PRO A 480 -1.88 -22.83 -8.56
N PHE A 481 -2.34 -24.01 -8.94
CA PHE A 481 -3.31 -24.11 -10.04
C PHE A 481 -4.61 -23.37 -9.68
N LEU A 482 -5.15 -22.65 -10.66
CA LEU A 482 -6.44 -21.96 -10.58
C LEU A 482 -7.36 -22.34 -11.75
N PRO A 483 -8.69 -22.26 -11.57
CA PRO A 483 -9.63 -22.34 -12.67
C PRO A 483 -9.85 -20.96 -13.32
N GLY A 484 -10.51 -20.92 -14.49
CA GLY A 484 -10.91 -19.66 -15.14
C GLY A 484 -12.09 -18.95 -14.45
N GLN A 485 -12.30 -17.69 -14.83
CA GLN A 485 -13.30 -16.77 -14.25
C GLN A 485 -14.73 -17.36 -14.21
N ASP A 486 -15.17 -18.08 -15.23
CA ASP A 486 -16.48 -18.73 -15.23
C ASP A 486 -16.66 -19.75 -14.10
N THR A 487 -15.57 -20.39 -13.67
CA THR A 487 -15.60 -21.28 -12.50
C THR A 487 -15.63 -20.48 -11.20
N PHE A 488 -14.91 -19.37 -11.10
CA PHE A 488 -14.99 -18.47 -9.95
C PHE A 488 -16.41 -17.94 -9.73
N VAL A 489 -17.09 -17.52 -10.81
CA VAL A 489 -18.48 -17.03 -10.75
C VAL A 489 -19.47 -18.18 -10.51
N ALA A 490 -19.41 -19.26 -11.28
CA ALA A 490 -20.39 -20.35 -11.19
C ALA A 490 -20.30 -21.16 -9.88
N LEU A 491 -19.10 -21.30 -9.30
CA LEU A 491 -18.92 -21.90 -7.97
C LEU A 491 -19.05 -20.86 -6.84
N GLY A 492 -19.29 -19.58 -7.17
CA GLY A 492 -19.52 -18.48 -6.23
C GLY A 492 -18.32 -18.08 -5.39
N PHE A 493 -17.10 -18.39 -5.84
CA PHE A 493 -15.84 -17.98 -5.20
C PHE A 493 -15.63 -16.46 -5.23
N ASN A 494 -16.44 -15.70 -5.99
CA ASN A 494 -16.48 -14.25 -5.98
C ASN A 494 -17.56 -13.65 -5.03
N ASN A 495 -18.26 -14.49 -4.27
CA ASN A 495 -19.32 -14.10 -3.31
C ASN A 495 -19.09 -14.65 -1.88
N ARG A 496 -17.95 -15.30 -1.65
CA ARG A 496 -17.48 -15.81 -0.35
C ARG A 496 -15.97 -16.09 -0.43
N PRO A 497 -15.26 -16.23 0.70
CA PRO A 497 -13.89 -16.70 0.72
C PRO A 497 -13.70 -18.06 0.03
N ALA A 498 -12.56 -18.25 -0.61
CA ALA A 498 -12.14 -19.52 -1.22
C ALA A 498 -10.64 -19.74 -1.02
N PHE A 499 -10.21 -21.00 -0.90
CA PHE A 499 -8.80 -21.36 -0.74
C PHE A 499 -8.24 -22.01 -2.01
N PHE A 500 -7.02 -21.62 -2.39
CA PHE A 500 -6.29 -22.20 -3.51
C PHE A 500 -4.90 -22.67 -3.08
N GLY A 501 -4.39 -23.73 -3.71
CA GLY A 501 -3.08 -24.31 -3.36
C GLY A 501 -3.07 -25.15 -2.08
N CYS A 502 -4.22 -25.61 -1.59
CA CYS A 502 -4.29 -26.40 -0.35
C CYS A 502 -3.41 -27.67 -0.39
N ASN A 503 -3.31 -28.32 -1.56
CA ASN A 503 -2.29 -29.33 -1.83
C ASN A 503 -0.98 -28.65 -2.28
N SER A 504 0.07 -28.74 -1.46
CA SER A 504 1.42 -28.23 -1.71
C SER A 504 2.10 -28.78 -2.96
N SER A 505 1.73 -30.00 -3.36
CA SER A 505 2.34 -30.76 -4.46
C SER A 505 1.62 -30.56 -5.80
N ASN A 506 0.54 -29.79 -5.85
CA ASN A 506 -0.29 -29.58 -7.05
C ASN A 506 -0.22 -28.11 -7.49
N VAL A 507 0.87 -27.76 -8.18
CA VAL A 507 1.34 -26.39 -8.45
C VAL A 507 1.94 -26.27 -9.86
N THR A 508 2.12 -25.04 -10.36
CA THR A 508 2.79 -24.78 -11.65
C THR A 508 4.26 -25.20 -11.62
N GLU A 509 4.88 -25.29 -12.80
CA GLU A 509 6.30 -25.66 -12.93
C GLU A 509 7.22 -24.66 -12.20
N GLY A 510 7.87 -25.13 -11.13
CA GLY A 510 8.74 -24.33 -10.30
C GLY A 510 9.45 -25.17 -9.23
N ASN A 511 10.41 -24.55 -8.54
CA ASN A 511 11.33 -25.25 -7.63
C ASN A 511 10.98 -25.07 -6.13
N ASN A 512 9.81 -24.52 -5.81
CA ASN A 512 9.37 -24.19 -4.45
C ASN A 512 7.93 -24.64 -4.19
N ILE A 513 7.58 -24.79 -2.92
CA ILE A 513 6.16 -24.86 -2.51
C ILE A 513 5.64 -23.41 -2.45
N PRO A 514 4.51 -23.07 -3.10
CA PRO A 514 3.88 -21.77 -2.98
C PRO A 514 2.98 -21.67 -1.73
N PRO A 515 2.68 -20.45 -1.27
CA PRO A 515 1.71 -20.23 -0.21
C PRO A 515 0.31 -20.70 -0.60
N LEU A 516 -0.48 -21.07 0.42
CA LEU A 516 -1.92 -21.24 0.29
C LEU A 516 -2.55 -19.85 0.13
N ILE A 517 -3.35 -19.63 -0.92
CA ILE A 517 -4.03 -18.35 -1.16
C ILE A 517 -5.43 -18.40 -0.55
N VAL A 518 -5.67 -17.58 0.47
CA VAL A 518 -7.01 -17.29 1.00
C VAL A 518 -7.56 -16.10 0.23
N TYR A 519 -8.39 -16.37 -0.77
CA TYR A 519 -9.05 -15.36 -1.59
C TYR A 519 -10.25 -14.76 -0.86
N LEU A 520 -10.34 -13.44 -0.85
CA LEU A 520 -11.33 -12.66 -0.10
C LEU A 520 -11.96 -11.60 -1.03
N PRO A 521 -12.98 -11.97 -1.82
CA PRO A 521 -13.62 -11.06 -2.76
C PRO A 521 -14.52 -10.03 -2.05
N ASN A 522 -14.47 -8.78 -2.49
CA ASN A 522 -15.47 -7.78 -2.18
C ASN A 522 -16.87 -8.31 -2.57
N SER A 523 -17.84 -8.16 -1.69
CA SER A 523 -19.22 -8.65 -1.86
C SER A 523 -20.19 -7.78 -1.06
N PRO A 524 -21.48 -7.68 -1.44
CA PRO A 524 -22.43 -6.82 -0.75
C PRO A 524 -22.91 -7.48 0.55
N TYR A 525 -22.30 -7.11 1.67
CA TYR A 525 -22.72 -7.53 3.01
C TYR A 525 -23.72 -6.55 3.62
N VAL A 526 -23.33 -5.28 3.75
CA VAL A 526 -24.15 -4.19 4.30
C VAL A 526 -24.19 -2.95 3.42
N PHE A 527 -23.34 -2.87 2.38
CA PHE A 527 -23.29 -1.73 1.46
C PHE A 527 -22.96 -2.16 0.03
N TRP A 528 -23.44 -1.39 -0.96
CA TRP A 528 -23.13 -1.60 -2.38
C TRP A 528 -21.73 -1.06 -2.71
N SER A 529 -20.72 -1.82 -2.30
CA SER A 529 -19.30 -1.46 -2.37
C SER A 529 -18.69 -1.51 -3.77
N ASN A 530 -19.47 -1.82 -4.81
CA ASN A 530 -19.08 -1.92 -6.21
C ASN A 530 -19.05 -0.55 -6.93
N THR A 531 -18.49 0.47 -6.26
CA THR A 531 -18.39 1.84 -6.78
C THR A 531 -17.37 1.96 -7.92
N SER A 532 -17.59 2.88 -8.87
CA SER A 532 -16.70 3.05 -10.03
C SER A 532 -15.33 3.63 -9.62
N THR A 533 -14.24 2.97 -10.04
CA THR A 533 -12.84 3.37 -9.78
C THR A 533 -12.56 4.83 -10.18
N LEU A 534 -13.03 5.23 -11.36
CA LEU A 534 -12.77 6.55 -11.95
C LEU A 534 -13.98 7.50 -11.85
N GLY A 535 -15.19 6.96 -11.64
CA GLY A 535 -16.43 7.75 -11.60
C GLY A 535 -16.83 8.23 -10.20
N LYS A 536 -16.53 7.47 -9.13
CA LYS A 536 -16.88 7.83 -7.74
C LYS A 536 -15.64 8.36 -7.02
N LEU A 537 -15.35 9.65 -7.26
CA LEU A 537 -14.16 10.35 -6.76
C LEU A 537 -14.39 11.18 -5.48
N ASP A 538 -15.60 11.16 -4.94
CA ASP A 538 -15.94 11.69 -3.62
C ASP A 538 -16.95 10.78 -2.88
N TYR A 539 -16.92 10.80 -1.55
CA TYR A 539 -17.73 9.97 -0.65
C TYR A 539 -18.20 10.80 0.56
N SER A 540 -19.46 10.66 0.95
CA SER A 540 -19.95 11.12 2.25
C SER A 540 -19.24 10.38 3.40
N ILE A 541 -19.26 10.91 4.62
CA ILE A 541 -18.73 10.20 5.79
C ILE A 541 -19.49 8.90 6.07
N ALA A 542 -20.80 8.87 5.77
CA ALA A 542 -21.59 7.66 5.94
C ALA A 542 -21.29 6.63 4.84
N GLU A 543 -21.16 7.03 3.57
CA GLU A 543 -20.68 6.15 2.49
C GLU A 543 -19.27 5.60 2.82
N ARG A 544 -18.36 6.45 3.28
CA ARG A 544 -16.99 6.08 3.70
C ARG A 544 -17.03 5.01 4.79
N ASN A 545 -17.81 5.23 5.83
CA ASN A 545 -17.90 4.32 6.97
C ASN A 545 -18.59 3.00 6.56
N ALA A 546 -19.67 3.05 5.77
CA ALA A 546 -20.39 1.88 5.28
C ALA A 546 -19.54 0.99 4.34
N MET A 547 -18.68 1.58 3.52
CA MET A 547 -17.69 0.85 2.71
C MET A 547 -16.68 0.08 3.59
N ILE A 548 -16.21 0.69 4.68
CA ILE A 548 -15.29 0.08 5.64
C ILE A 548 -16.01 -1.04 6.42
N GLU A 549 -17.22 -0.79 6.89
CA GLU A 549 -18.04 -1.82 7.57
C GLU A 549 -18.35 -3.01 6.64
N ASN A 550 -18.58 -2.75 5.35
CA ASN A 550 -18.76 -3.81 4.37
C ASN A 550 -17.49 -4.66 4.19
N GLY A 551 -16.32 -4.04 4.01
CA GLY A 551 -15.05 -4.77 3.91
C GLY A 551 -14.69 -5.57 5.16
N TYR A 552 -15.06 -5.05 6.34
CA TYR A 552 -14.93 -5.76 7.62
C TYR A 552 -15.81 -7.02 7.63
N ASN A 553 -17.09 -6.88 7.30
CA ASN A 553 -18.05 -7.99 7.23
C ASN A 553 -17.70 -9.01 6.13
N VAL A 554 -17.10 -8.58 5.00
CA VAL A 554 -16.60 -9.48 3.94
C VAL A 554 -15.59 -10.49 4.50
N VAL A 555 -14.54 -10.03 5.16
CA VAL A 555 -13.44 -10.91 5.58
C VAL A 555 -13.71 -11.65 6.88
N THR A 556 -14.59 -11.14 7.76
CA THR A 556 -15.04 -11.87 8.95
C THR A 556 -16.23 -12.80 8.67
N GLN A 557 -16.79 -12.79 7.46
CA GLN A 557 -18.09 -13.39 7.12
C GLN A 557 -19.19 -12.99 8.11
N ALA A 558 -19.31 -11.68 8.33
CA ALA A 558 -20.14 -11.04 9.35
C ALA A 558 -19.87 -11.58 10.76
N ASN A 559 -18.60 -11.59 11.18
CA ASN A 559 -18.15 -12.13 12.47
C ASN A 559 -18.59 -13.60 12.67
N SER A 560 -18.50 -14.38 11.59
CA SER A 560 -18.95 -15.78 11.50
C SER A 560 -20.47 -15.99 11.68
N THR A 561 -21.28 -14.93 11.60
CA THR A 561 -22.75 -15.01 11.73
C THR A 561 -23.48 -15.20 10.39
N ARG A 562 -22.79 -15.03 9.25
CA ARG A 562 -23.35 -15.41 7.93
C ARG A 562 -23.77 -16.88 7.96
N GLN A 563 -24.93 -17.19 7.38
CA GLN A 563 -25.41 -18.58 7.25
C GLN A 563 -24.34 -19.47 6.59
N GLY A 564 -23.92 -20.52 7.31
CA GLY A 564 -22.87 -21.45 6.88
C GLY A 564 -21.44 -21.08 7.29
N ALA A 565 -21.18 -19.87 7.81
CA ALA A 565 -19.83 -19.38 8.10
C ALA A 565 -19.37 -19.58 9.55
N SER A 566 -20.05 -20.39 10.36
CA SER A 566 -19.70 -20.59 11.78
C SER A 566 -18.36 -21.32 11.99
N SER A 567 -17.86 -22.02 10.97
CA SER A 567 -16.53 -22.64 10.92
C SER A 567 -15.40 -21.64 10.61
N TRP A 568 -15.72 -20.43 10.15
CA TRP A 568 -14.79 -19.55 9.44
C TRP A 568 -13.48 -19.22 10.19
N PRO A 569 -13.46 -18.85 11.49
CA PRO A 569 -12.21 -18.51 12.19
C PRO A 569 -11.29 -19.73 12.34
N THR A 570 -11.89 -20.90 12.57
CA THR A 570 -11.20 -22.19 12.59
C THR A 570 -10.60 -22.51 11.22
N CYS A 571 -11.34 -22.24 10.13
CA CYS A 571 -10.84 -22.44 8.77
C CYS A 571 -9.71 -21.48 8.38
N VAL A 572 -9.77 -20.21 8.82
CA VAL A 572 -8.65 -19.26 8.69
C VAL A 572 -7.42 -19.75 9.46
N ALA A 573 -7.59 -20.22 10.70
CA ALA A 573 -6.50 -20.75 11.50
C ALA A 573 -5.88 -22.03 10.90
N CYS A 574 -6.70 -22.90 10.33
CA CYS A 574 -6.26 -24.08 9.58
C CYS A 574 -5.49 -23.71 8.29
N ALA A 575 -5.91 -22.66 7.58
CA ALA A 575 -5.16 -22.15 6.43
C ALA A 575 -3.79 -21.58 6.85
N VAL A 576 -3.72 -20.84 7.97
CA VAL A 576 -2.46 -20.36 8.56
C VAL A 576 -1.52 -21.49 8.96
N LEU A 577 -2.04 -22.55 9.57
CA LEU A 577 -1.25 -23.69 10.05
C LEU A 577 -0.85 -24.67 8.94
N SER A 578 -1.54 -24.67 7.79
CA SER A 578 -1.43 -25.70 6.74
C SER A 578 0.01 -26.13 6.42
N ARG A 579 0.84 -25.19 5.96
CA ARG A 579 2.24 -25.46 5.56
C ARG A 579 3.17 -25.74 6.73
N SER A 580 2.91 -25.17 7.92
CA SER A 580 3.78 -25.40 9.08
C SER A 580 3.52 -26.78 9.72
N LEU A 581 2.27 -27.27 9.68
CA LEU A 581 1.95 -28.65 10.06
C LEU A 581 2.67 -29.64 9.14
N GLU A 582 2.52 -29.44 7.82
CA GLU A 582 3.20 -30.23 6.79
C GLU A 582 4.73 -30.23 6.96
N ARG A 583 5.33 -29.03 7.07
CA ARG A 583 6.78 -28.83 7.27
C ARG A 583 7.33 -29.47 8.55
N ASN A 584 6.51 -29.58 9.60
CA ASN A 584 6.91 -30.17 10.88
C ASN A 584 6.49 -31.65 11.04
N GLY A 585 5.85 -32.25 10.04
CA GLY A 585 5.39 -33.64 10.07
C GLY A 585 4.18 -33.89 10.98
N GLU A 586 3.40 -32.85 11.29
CA GLU A 586 2.19 -32.97 12.12
C GLU A 586 0.99 -33.50 11.32
N SER A 587 0.11 -34.23 12.00
CA SER A 587 -1.15 -34.69 11.40
C SER A 587 -2.16 -33.54 11.27
N ILE A 588 -2.70 -33.32 10.06
CA ILE A 588 -3.71 -32.29 9.82
C ILE A 588 -4.98 -32.60 10.64
N PRO A 589 -5.43 -31.71 11.56
CA PRO A 589 -6.61 -31.96 12.40
C PRO A 589 -7.89 -32.18 11.60
N GLN A 590 -8.82 -32.98 12.12
CA GLN A 590 -10.08 -33.28 11.42
C GLN A 590 -10.90 -32.03 11.10
N ALA A 591 -10.93 -31.04 12.00
CA ALA A 591 -11.55 -29.74 11.75
C ALA A 591 -10.91 -29.00 10.56
N CYS A 592 -9.58 -29.11 10.39
CA CYS A 592 -8.89 -28.55 9.23
C CYS A 592 -9.17 -29.32 7.94
N GLN A 593 -9.29 -30.65 7.98
CA GLN A 593 -9.71 -31.45 6.83
C GLN A 593 -11.13 -31.09 6.37
N GLN A 594 -12.04 -30.80 7.31
CA GLN A 594 -13.39 -30.29 7.02
C GLN A 594 -13.32 -28.90 6.38
N CYS A 595 -12.58 -27.95 6.96
CA CYS A 595 -12.36 -26.62 6.39
C CYS A 595 -11.74 -26.66 4.98
N PHE A 596 -10.80 -27.56 4.71
CA PHE A 596 -10.25 -27.73 3.37
C PHE A 596 -11.26 -28.36 2.40
N THR A 597 -12.19 -29.20 2.88
CA THR A 597 -13.31 -29.71 2.08
C THR A 597 -14.35 -28.62 1.78
N GLU A 598 -14.54 -27.66 2.68
CA GLU A 598 -15.51 -26.55 2.55
C GLU A 598 -14.99 -25.41 1.66
N TYR A 599 -13.73 -25.00 1.83
CA TYR A 599 -13.17 -23.79 1.22
C TYR A 599 -12.20 -24.03 0.05
N CYS A 600 -11.53 -25.18 -0.05
CA CYS A 600 -10.55 -25.37 -1.13
C CYS A 600 -11.21 -25.66 -2.47
N TRP A 601 -10.73 -25.02 -3.53
CA TRP A 601 -11.03 -25.47 -4.88
C TRP A 601 -10.48 -26.89 -5.11
N ASN A 602 -11.35 -27.77 -5.60
CA ASN A 602 -11.15 -29.21 -5.69
C ASN A 602 -10.81 -29.70 -7.11
N GLY A 603 -10.54 -28.79 -8.05
CA GLY A 603 -10.33 -29.11 -9.46
C GLY A 603 -11.58 -29.04 -10.36
N THR A 604 -12.79 -28.87 -9.81
CA THR A 604 -14.01 -28.72 -10.62
C THR A 604 -13.95 -27.44 -11.45
N THR A 605 -14.14 -27.55 -12.77
CA THR A 605 -14.21 -26.41 -13.70
C THR A 605 -15.62 -26.25 -14.29
N VAL A 606 -15.95 -25.03 -14.68
CA VAL A 606 -17.18 -24.65 -15.37
C VAL A 606 -16.82 -23.81 -16.60
N ALA A 607 -17.38 -24.15 -17.75
CA ALA A 607 -16.99 -23.58 -19.05
C ALA A 607 -17.71 -22.27 -19.42
N ASN A 608 -18.88 -21.99 -18.82
CA ASN A 608 -19.64 -20.74 -18.97
C ASN A 608 -20.41 -20.48 -17.68
N SER A 609 -20.43 -19.24 -17.22
CA SER A 609 -21.15 -18.78 -16.02
C SER A 609 -22.40 -17.96 -16.37
N ALA A 610 -23.31 -17.85 -15.40
CA ALA A 610 -24.37 -16.84 -15.44
C ALA A 610 -23.83 -15.49 -14.91
N PRO A 611 -24.34 -14.34 -15.38
CA PRO A 611 -23.94 -13.03 -14.85
C PRO A 611 -24.11 -12.93 -13.33
N TYR A 612 -23.10 -12.39 -12.65
CA TYR A 612 -23.07 -12.33 -11.20
C TYR A 612 -24.01 -11.25 -10.64
N THR A 613 -25.21 -11.63 -10.21
CA THR A 613 -26.20 -10.72 -9.63
C THR A 613 -26.39 -10.99 -8.13
N PRO A 614 -25.47 -10.54 -7.26
CA PRO A 614 -25.56 -10.78 -5.83
C PRO A 614 -26.72 -10.01 -5.19
N ASN A 615 -27.24 -10.55 -4.10
CA ASN A 615 -28.12 -9.85 -3.17
C ASN A 615 -27.31 -9.42 -1.93
N MET A 616 -27.76 -8.37 -1.24
CA MET A 616 -27.17 -7.96 0.04
C MET A 616 -27.31 -9.10 1.07
N ILE A 617 -26.21 -9.49 1.72
CA ILE A 617 -26.18 -10.66 2.62
C ILE A 617 -26.83 -10.35 3.99
N LEU A 618 -26.79 -9.09 4.43
CA LEU A 618 -27.43 -8.59 5.66
C LEU A 618 -28.34 -7.39 5.33
N PRO A 619 -29.12 -6.85 6.30
CA PRO A 619 -29.76 -5.56 6.13
C PRO A 619 -28.74 -4.47 5.82
N ALA A 620 -29.00 -3.64 4.80
CA ALA A 620 -28.10 -2.57 4.41
C ALA A 620 -28.08 -1.44 5.45
N VAL A 621 -26.89 -0.87 5.71
CA VAL A 621 -26.75 0.30 6.60
C VAL A 621 -27.25 1.59 5.93
N HIS A 622 -27.77 2.51 6.74
CA HIS A 622 -28.23 3.82 6.27
C HIS A 622 -27.05 4.78 6.07
N THR A 623 -27.05 5.51 4.94
CA THR A 623 -25.97 6.43 4.51
C THR A 623 -26.50 7.76 4.00
#